data_AF-A0A9D9NDU5-F1
#
_entry.id   AF-A0A9D9NDU5-F1
#
_cell.length_a   1.000
_cell.length_b   1.000
_cell.length_c   1.000
_cell.angle_alpha   90.00
_cell.angle_beta   90.00
_cell.angle_gamma   90.00
#
_symmetry.space_group_name_H-M   'P 1'
#
loop_
_entity.id
_entity.type
_entity.pdbx_description
1 polymer ?
#
loop_
_entity_poly.entity_id
_entity_poly.type
_entity_poly.pdbx_seq_one_letter_code
_entity_poly.pdbx_strand_id
1 'polypeptide(L)'
;MSEYYYFGASLPMLRMNQAPPISYDSFMKACSENLSRRDMADMRLAVLSGGEGDATLSVVRAFRRYASDLNKAINHERAKRLGFSGYEKGSDDKSISDRAREIVALSDPLKAEREVLSSYFDFLSSYESISPFSAESLMIYSLKLQIIEVSSSFSPEQGRSEFDKLYKSIEEDIFR
;
A
#
# COMPACT_ATOMS: atom_id res chain seq x y z
N MET A 1 -14.88 -22.51 11.25
CA MET A 1 -15.45 -21.18 11.62
C MET A 1 -14.83 -20.61 12.91
N SER A 2 -14.39 -21.43 13.88
CA SER A 2 -13.74 -20.95 15.11
C SER A 2 -12.32 -20.40 14.90
N GLU A 3 -11.53 -20.99 14.01
CA GLU A 3 -10.09 -20.66 13.85
C GLU A 3 -9.87 -19.21 13.39
N TYR A 4 -10.63 -18.71 12.40
CA TYR A 4 -10.53 -17.31 11.94
C TYR A 4 -10.91 -16.31 13.03
N TYR A 5 -11.87 -16.65 13.88
CA TYR A 5 -12.35 -15.77 14.95
C TYR A 5 -11.29 -15.62 16.05
N TYR A 6 -10.75 -16.74 16.55
CA TYR A 6 -9.71 -16.71 17.57
C TYR A 6 -8.40 -16.12 17.05
N PHE A 7 -8.00 -16.49 15.83
CA PHE A 7 -6.80 -15.95 15.22
C PHE A 7 -6.94 -14.44 14.98
N GLY A 8 -8.02 -14.01 14.33
CA GLY A 8 -8.28 -12.59 14.06
C GLY A 8 -8.40 -11.74 15.32
N ALA A 9 -9.03 -12.25 16.38
CA ALA A 9 -9.14 -11.56 17.67
C ALA A 9 -7.81 -11.48 18.44
N SER A 10 -6.86 -12.39 18.15
CA SER A 10 -5.52 -12.37 18.75
C SER A 10 -4.57 -11.35 18.11
N LEU A 11 -4.94 -10.80 16.95
CA LEU A 11 -4.09 -9.86 16.22
C LEU A 11 -4.03 -8.50 16.93
N PRO A 12 -2.84 -7.91 17.05
CA PRO A 12 -2.67 -6.60 17.65
C PRO A 12 -3.28 -5.51 16.77
N MET A 13 -3.81 -4.44 17.38
CA MET A 13 -4.42 -3.35 16.63
C MET A 13 -3.37 -2.56 15.84
N LEU A 14 -3.60 -2.38 14.53
CA LEU A 14 -2.73 -1.61 13.65
C LEU A 14 -3.08 -0.12 13.69
N ARG A 15 -2.07 0.74 13.80
CA ARG A 15 -2.22 2.20 13.73
C ARG A 15 -1.21 2.79 12.75
N MET A 16 -1.67 3.71 11.91
CA MET A 16 -0.79 4.48 11.04
C MET A 16 0.21 5.29 11.88
N ASN A 17 1.43 5.48 11.36
CA ASN A 17 2.52 6.20 12.03
C ASN A 17 3.01 5.60 13.37
N GLN A 18 2.72 4.33 13.64
CA GLN A 18 3.32 3.58 14.75
C GLN A 18 4.19 2.44 14.23
N ALA A 19 5.09 1.94 15.08
CA ALA A 19 5.87 0.76 14.75
C ALA A 19 4.95 -0.46 14.55
N PRO A 20 5.23 -1.33 13.56
CA PRO A 20 4.45 -2.54 13.35
C PRO A 20 4.57 -3.43 14.61
N PRO A 21 3.44 -3.90 15.18
CA PRO A 21 3.46 -4.70 16.41
C PRO A 21 3.97 -6.14 16.20
N ILE A 22 3.90 -6.62 14.96
CA ILE A 22 4.45 -7.90 14.50
C ILE A 22 5.02 -7.70 13.10
N SER A 23 5.99 -8.51 12.67
CA SER A 23 6.46 -8.45 11.28
C SER A 23 5.48 -9.15 10.33
N TYR A 24 5.48 -8.74 9.06
CA TYR A 24 4.73 -9.37 7.98
C TYR A 24 5.11 -10.85 7.85
N ASP A 25 6.39 -11.20 7.94
CA ASP A 25 6.85 -12.59 7.91
C ASP A 25 6.27 -13.43 9.05
N SER A 26 6.23 -12.87 10.26
CA SER A 26 5.64 -13.55 11.43
C SER A 26 4.14 -13.74 11.25
N PHE A 27 3.46 -12.73 10.72
CA PHE A 27 2.04 -12.80 10.39
C PHE A 27 1.75 -13.85 9.31
N MET A 28 2.54 -13.90 8.24
CA MET A 28 2.39 -14.87 7.15
C MET A 28 2.64 -16.30 7.62
N LYS A 29 3.61 -16.50 8.51
CA LYS A 29 3.84 -17.80 9.17
C LYS A 29 2.62 -18.22 9.99
N ALA A 30 2.11 -17.33 10.84
CA ALA A 30 0.92 -17.62 11.64
C ALA A 30 -0.31 -17.90 10.75
N CYS A 31 -0.46 -17.20 9.62
CA CYS A 31 -1.51 -17.48 8.66
C CYS A 31 -1.38 -18.89 8.07
N SER A 32 -0.16 -19.33 7.74
CA SER A 32 0.07 -20.66 7.15
C SER A 32 -0.32 -21.84 8.07
N GLU A 33 -0.33 -21.60 9.38
CA GLU A 33 -0.68 -22.58 10.40
C GLU A 33 -2.21 -22.62 10.67
N ASN A 34 -2.93 -21.53 10.36
CA ASN A 34 -4.34 -21.36 10.74
C ASN A 34 -5.32 -21.26 9.55
N LEU A 35 -4.84 -21.02 8.32
CA LEU A 35 -5.68 -20.81 7.14
C LEU A 35 -5.71 -22.03 6.23
N SER A 36 -6.82 -22.17 5.50
CA SER A 36 -6.93 -23.16 4.44
C SER A 36 -5.92 -22.88 3.31
N ARG A 37 -5.55 -23.92 2.53
CA ARG A 37 -4.65 -23.74 1.37
C ARG A 37 -5.16 -22.70 0.37
N ARG A 38 -6.48 -22.59 0.20
CA ARG A 38 -7.12 -21.62 -0.69
C ARG A 38 -6.93 -20.20 -0.16
N ASP A 39 -7.27 -19.96 1.10
CA ASP A 39 -7.14 -18.61 1.68
C ASP A 39 -5.67 -18.18 1.78
N MET A 40 -4.75 -19.13 1.98
CA MET A 40 -3.32 -18.88 1.89
C MET A 40 -2.84 -18.55 0.46
N ALA A 41 -3.49 -19.07 -0.58
CA ALA A 41 -3.18 -18.67 -1.95
C ALA A 41 -3.65 -17.23 -2.20
N ASP A 42 -4.87 -16.91 -1.76
CA ASP A 42 -5.41 -15.54 -1.85
C ASP A 42 -4.56 -14.54 -1.03
N MET A 43 -4.02 -14.96 0.13
CA MET A 43 -3.17 -14.11 0.98
C MET A 43 -1.90 -13.67 0.27
N ARG A 44 -1.32 -14.57 -0.54
CA ARG A 44 -0.13 -14.26 -1.35
C ARG A 44 -0.42 -13.28 -2.49
N LEU A 45 -1.68 -13.09 -2.87
CA LEU A 45 -2.08 -12.10 -3.87
C LEU A 45 -2.29 -10.71 -3.25
N ALA A 46 -2.49 -10.62 -1.93
CA ALA A 46 -2.67 -9.37 -1.19
C ALA A 46 -1.32 -8.68 -0.92
N VAL A 47 -0.66 -8.23 -1.99
CA VAL A 47 0.64 -7.54 -1.93
C VAL A 47 0.48 -6.06 -2.25
N LEU A 48 1.10 -5.20 -1.44
CA LEU A 48 1.04 -3.73 -1.58
C LEU A 48 1.59 -3.25 -2.94
N SER A 49 2.66 -3.87 -3.45
CA SER A 49 3.27 -3.53 -4.74
C SER A 49 2.44 -3.96 -5.96
N GLY A 50 1.30 -4.63 -5.75
CA GLY A 50 0.49 -5.19 -6.82
C GLY A 50 0.97 -6.59 -7.21
N GLY A 51 0.39 -7.61 -6.58
CA GLY A 51 0.69 -9.00 -6.91
C GLY A 51 0.22 -9.40 -8.32
N GLU A 52 0.97 -10.27 -8.98
CA GLU A 52 0.57 -10.89 -10.25
C GLU A 52 -0.56 -11.91 -10.04
N GLY A 53 -1.55 -11.90 -10.93
CA GLY A 53 -2.69 -12.82 -10.90
C GLY A 53 -4.02 -12.19 -10.49
N ASP A 54 -5.11 -12.89 -10.83
CA ASP A 54 -6.47 -12.45 -10.54
C ASP A 54 -6.78 -12.62 -9.05
N ALA A 55 -6.93 -11.49 -8.35
CA ALA A 55 -7.33 -11.51 -6.96
C ALA A 55 -8.78 -12.00 -6.84
N THR A 56 -8.97 -13.13 -6.14
CA THR A 56 -10.28 -13.75 -5.92
C THR A 56 -11.20 -12.84 -5.09
N LEU A 57 -10.63 -12.12 -4.12
CA LEU A 57 -11.38 -11.32 -3.15
C LEU A 57 -11.71 -9.92 -3.67
N SER A 58 -12.93 -9.46 -3.36
CA SER A 58 -13.45 -8.13 -3.70
C SER A 58 -12.57 -7.01 -3.16
N VAL A 59 -12.20 -7.05 -1.88
CA VAL A 59 -11.40 -5.99 -1.26
C VAL A 59 -10.04 -5.79 -1.93
N VAL A 60 -9.36 -6.89 -2.31
CA VAL A 60 -8.03 -6.81 -2.93
C VAL A 60 -8.13 -6.18 -4.32
N ARG A 61 -9.16 -6.55 -5.10
CA ARG A 61 -9.43 -5.90 -6.39
C ARG A 61 -9.80 -4.43 -6.22
N ALA A 62 -10.64 -4.11 -5.24
CA ALA A 62 -11.02 -2.73 -4.94
C ALA A 62 -9.81 -1.88 -4.53
N PHE A 63 -8.94 -2.42 -3.67
CA PHE A 63 -7.70 -1.78 -3.25
C PHE A 63 -6.74 -1.56 -4.42
N ARG A 64 -6.48 -2.58 -5.24
CA ARG A 64 -5.62 -2.47 -6.43
C ARG A 64 -6.12 -1.40 -7.39
N ARG A 65 -7.44 -1.36 -7.62
CA ARG A 65 -8.07 -0.32 -8.44
C ARG A 65 -7.87 1.05 -7.83
N TYR A 66 -8.17 1.21 -6.54
CA TYR A 66 -7.98 2.48 -5.83
C TYR A 66 -6.53 2.96 -5.90
N ALA A 67 -5.56 2.08 -5.63
CA ALA A 67 -4.14 2.40 -5.71
C ALA A 67 -3.70 2.78 -7.12
N SER A 68 -4.20 2.08 -8.15
CA SER A 68 -3.95 2.42 -9.56
C SER A 68 -4.53 3.79 -9.91
N ASP A 69 -5.78 4.05 -9.53
CA ASP A 69 -6.49 5.30 -9.84
C ASP A 69 -5.84 6.49 -9.11
N LEU A 70 -5.41 6.32 -7.86
CA LEU A 70 -4.69 7.35 -7.10
C LEU A 70 -3.32 7.64 -7.75
N ASN A 71 -2.55 6.62 -8.11
CA ASN A 71 -1.26 6.81 -8.78
C ASN A 71 -1.40 7.52 -10.13
N LYS A 72 -2.41 7.14 -10.93
CA LYS A 72 -2.73 7.83 -12.18
C LYS A 72 -3.09 9.30 -11.94
N ALA A 73 -3.92 9.58 -10.93
CA ALA A 73 -4.28 10.95 -10.57
C ALA A 73 -3.06 11.77 -10.11
N ILE A 74 -2.17 11.20 -9.30
CA ILE A 74 -0.93 11.86 -8.86
C ILE A 74 -0.01 12.16 -10.06
N ASN A 75 0.18 11.17 -10.95
CA ASN A 75 0.99 11.36 -12.16
C ASN A 75 0.40 12.43 -13.09
N HIS A 76 -0.93 12.44 -13.22
CA HIS A 76 -1.68 13.44 -13.98
C HIS A 76 -1.46 14.85 -13.42
N GLU A 77 -1.55 15.04 -12.10
CA GLU A 77 -1.31 16.34 -11.46
C GLU A 77 0.17 16.76 -11.51
N ARG A 78 1.12 15.82 -11.40
CA ARG A 78 2.55 16.09 -11.58
C ARG A 78 2.85 16.55 -13.01
N ALA A 79 2.30 15.88 -14.02
CA ALA A 79 2.48 16.24 -15.43
C ALA A 79 1.93 17.63 -15.75
N LYS A 80 0.73 17.96 -15.23
CA LYS A 80 0.17 19.32 -15.31
C LYS A 80 1.10 20.37 -14.74
N ARG A 81 1.62 20.13 -13.52
CA ARG A 81 2.51 21.07 -12.84
C ARG A 81 3.80 21.33 -13.63
N LEU A 82 4.29 20.32 -14.34
CA LEU A 82 5.49 20.39 -15.18
C LEU A 82 5.22 20.89 -16.61
N GLY A 83 3.97 21.15 -16.98
CA GLY A 83 3.60 21.66 -18.31
C GLY A 83 3.71 20.62 -19.43
N PHE A 84 3.78 19.32 -19.12
CA PHE A 84 3.80 18.27 -20.14
C PHE A 84 2.41 18.08 -20.75
N SER A 85 2.32 18.06 -22.08
CA SER A 85 1.11 17.69 -22.83
C SER A 85 1.18 16.23 -23.29
N GLY A 86 0.09 15.46 -23.16
CA GLY A 86 -0.01 14.09 -23.70
C GLY A 86 0.01 12.94 -22.67
N TYR A 87 -0.27 13.22 -21.40
CA TYR A 87 -0.36 12.23 -20.34
C TYR A 87 -1.76 11.61 -20.26
N GLU A 88 -1.86 10.42 -19.66
CA GLU A 88 -3.12 9.73 -19.45
C GLU A 88 -4.11 10.58 -18.64
N LYS A 89 -5.41 10.39 -18.93
CA LYS A 89 -6.48 10.98 -18.13
C LYS A 89 -6.32 10.50 -16.67
N GLY A 90 -6.45 11.42 -15.73
CA GLY A 90 -6.41 11.10 -14.30
C GLY A 90 -7.63 10.26 -13.89
N SER A 91 -7.87 10.17 -12.59
CA SER A 91 -9.08 9.50 -12.09
C SER A 91 -10.34 10.28 -12.45
N ASP A 92 -11.40 9.58 -12.88
CA ASP A 92 -12.74 10.16 -13.04
C ASP A 92 -13.43 10.39 -11.69
N ASP A 93 -12.90 9.82 -10.61
CA ASP A 93 -13.36 10.04 -9.25
C ASP A 93 -12.80 11.37 -8.71
N LYS A 94 -13.71 12.30 -8.43
CA LYS A 94 -13.38 13.62 -7.88
C LYS A 94 -12.66 13.52 -6.53
N SER A 95 -13.04 12.60 -5.65
CA SER A 95 -12.39 12.44 -4.34
C SER A 95 -10.93 12.02 -4.52
N ILE A 96 -10.65 11.13 -5.47
CA ILE A 96 -9.29 10.69 -5.78
C ILE A 96 -8.48 11.82 -6.41
N SER A 97 -9.09 12.61 -7.29
CA SER A 97 -8.44 13.77 -7.91
C SER A 97 -8.12 14.87 -6.91
N ASP A 98 -9.03 15.16 -5.98
CA ASP A 98 -8.82 16.14 -4.92
C ASP A 98 -7.66 15.69 -4.01
N ARG A 99 -7.67 14.42 -3.60
CA ARG A 99 -6.59 13.84 -2.80
C ARG A 99 -5.24 13.86 -3.51
N ALA A 100 -5.20 13.55 -4.80
CA ALA A 100 -3.98 13.62 -5.60
C ALA A 100 -3.43 15.05 -5.66
N ARG A 101 -4.29 16.07 -5.82
CA ARG A 101 -3.88 17.48 -5.79
C ARG A 101 -3.27 17.89 -4.47
N GLU A 102 -3.86 17.47 -3.35
CA GLU A 102 -3.31 17.70 -2.01
C GLU A 102 -1.92 17.08 -1.86
N ILE A 103 -1.75 15.81 -2.26
CA ILE A 103 -0.47 15.10 -2.19
C ILE A 103 0.60 15.80 -3.03
N VAL A 104 0.25 16.20 -4.27
CA VAL A 104 1.20 16.87 -5.17
C VAL A 104 1.56 18.29 -4.69
N ALA A 105 0.67 18.97 -3.97
CA ALA A 105 0.94 20.28 -3.39
C ALA A 105 1.98 20.25 -2.25
N LEU A 106 2.25 19.08 -1.66
CA LEU A 106 3.28 18.92 -0.63
C LEU A 106 4.67 19.10 -1.24
N SER A 107 5.44 20.01 -0.64
CA SER A 107 6.81 20.30 -1.06
C SER A 107 7.84 19.27 -0.58
N ASP A 108 7.51 18.54 0.49
CA ASP A 108 8.35 17.51 1.10
C ASP A 108 7.99 16.12 0.54
N PRO A 109 8.89 15.48 -0.22
CA PRO A 109 8.64 14.15 -0.79
C PRO A 109 8.30 13.10 0.25
N LEU A 110 8.94 13.12 1.43
CA LEU A 110 8.67 12.15 2.48
C LEU A 110 7.25 12.31 3.04
N LYS A 111 6.78 13.55 3.17
CA LYS A 111 5.38 13.80 3.56
C LYS A 111 4.41 13.34 2.49
N ALA A 112 4.71 13.60 1.21
CA ALA A 112 3.87 13.14 0.10
C ALA A 112 3.71 11.61 0.09
N GLU A 113 4.80 10.86 0.24
CA GLU A 113 4.75 9.39 0.31
C GLU A 113 3.97 8.89 1.53
N ARG A 114 4.13 9.52 2.70
CA ARG A 114 3.33 9.19 3.90
C ARG A 114 1.85 9.43 3.71
N GLU A 115 1.46 10.51 3.01
CA GLU A 115 0.05 10.80 2.72
C GLU A 115 -0.54 9.80 1.70
N VAL A 116 0.25 9.30 0.75
CA VAL A 116 -0.16 8.20 -0.14
C VAL A 116 -0.44 6.94 0.68
N LEU A 117 0.50 6.54 1.55
CA LEU A 117 0.33 5.38 2.42
C LEU A 117 -0.85 5.54 3.40
N SER A 118 -1.07 6.74 3.94
CA SER A 118 -2.23 7.03 4.79
C SER A 118 -3.54 6.84 4.01
N SER A 119 -3.58 7.32 2.76
CA SER A 119 -4.76 7.17 1.91
C SER A 119 -5.09 5.69 1.64
N TYR A 120 -4.06 4.85 1.45
CA TYR A 120 -4.22 3.39 1.36
C TYR A 120 -4.74 2.78 2.66
N PHE A 121 -4.20 3.19 3.79
CA PHE A 121 -4.61 2.70 5.11
C PHE A 121 -6.07 3.07 5.43
N ASP A 122 -6.48 4.30 5.12
CA ASP A 122 -7.83 4.81 5.33
C ASP A 122 -8.84 4.11 4.43
N PHE A 123 -8.48 3.91 3.16
CA PHE A 123 -9.28 3.11 2.23
C PHE A 123 -9.54 1.71 2.79
N LEU A 124 -8.49 0.99 3.21
CA LEU A 124 -8.63 -0.36 3.77
C LEU A 124 -9.45 -0.38 5.08
N SER A 125 -9.29 0.64 5.92
CA SER A 125 -10.04 0.76 7.18
C SER A 125 -11.55 0.96 6.94
N SER A 126 -11.94 1.57 5.82
CA SER A 126 -13.37 1.68 5.46
C SER A 126 -14.05 0.33 5.17
N TYR A 127 -13.28 -0.68 4.72
CA TYR A 127 -13.78 -2.03 4.41
C TYR A 127 -13.81 -2.96 5.64
N GLU A 128 -13.13 -2.58 6.74
CA GLU A 128 -12.97 -3.42 7.93
C GLU A 128 -14.31 -3.71 8.64
N SER A 129 -15.29 -2.83 8.47
CA SER A 129 -16.64 -2.95 9.07
C SER A 129 -17.57 -3.94 8.34
N ILE A 130 -17.26 -4.34 7.12
CA ILE A 130 -18.17 -5.08 6.23
C ILE A 130 -18.22 -6.57 6.58
N SER A 131 -17.10 -7.14 7.01
CA SER A 131 -17.01 -8.55 7.37
C SER A 131 -15.93 -8.75 8.44
N PRO A 132 -16.26 -8.63 9.74
CA PRO A 132 -15.30 -8.91 10.80
C PRO A 132 -15.04 -10.43 10.90
N PHE A 133 -13.80 -10.80 11.22
CA PHE A 133 -13.37 -12.19 11.44
C PHE A 133 -13.52 -13.14 10.24
N SER A 134 -13.31 -12.63 9.02
CA SER A 134 -13.28 -13.42 7.79
C SER A 134 -11.87 -13.45 7.18
N ALA A 135 -11.69 -14.29 6.15
CA ALA A 135 -10.50 -14.24 5.32
C ALA A 135 -10.26 -12.84 4.73
N GLU A 136 -11.33 -12.08 4.44
CA GLU A 136 -11.26 -10.70 3.96
C GLU A 136 -10.67 -9.76 5.03
N SER A 137 -11.05 -9.89 6.30
CA SER A 137 -10.47 -9.09 7.39
C SER A 137 -8.98 -9.36 7.55
N LEU A 138 -8.54 -10.61 7.42
CA LEU A 138 -7.13 -10.97 7.50
C LEU A 138 -6.32 -10.39 6.33
N MET A 139 -6.92 -10.25 5.15
CA MET A 139 -6.29 -9.64 3.99
C MET A 139 -6.16 -8.12 4.14
N ILE A 140 -7.21 -7.48 4.68
CA ILE A 140 -7.18 -6.07 5.06
C ILE A 140 -6.06 -5.84 6.07
N TYR A 141 -5.97 -6.69 7.09
CA TYR A 141 -4.90 -6.64 8.09
C TYR A 141 -3.52 -6.80 7.45
N SER A 142 -3.35 -7.80 6.57
CA SER A 142 -2.12 -8.06 5.82
C SER A 142 -1.63 -6.83 5.05
N LEU A 143 -2.52 -6.19 4.29
CA LEU A 143 -2.18 -5.00 3.51
C LEU A 143 -1.86 -3.80 4.41
N LYS A 144 -2.64 -3.59 5.49
CA LYS A 144 -2.37 -2.54 6.48
C LYS A 144 -1.02 -2.74 7.16
N LEU A 145 -0.65 -3.99 7.44
CA LEU A 145 0.64 -4.31 8.05
C LEU A 145 1.81 -3.98 7.11
N GLN A 146 1.71 -4.37 5.83
CA GLN A 146 2.70 -4.00 4.82
C GLN A 146 2.84 -2.47 4.69
N ILE A 147 1.74 -1.73 4.72
CA ILE A 147 1.75 -0.26 4.68
C ILE A 147 2.51 0.32 5.87
N ILE A 148 2.25 -0.18 7.08
CA ILE A 148 2.95 0.28 8.29
C ILE A 148 4.43 -0.07 8.24
N GLU A 149 4.79 -1.28 7.81
CA GLU A 149 6.19 -1.68 7.67
C GLU A 149 6.94 -0.76 6.70
N VAL A 150 6.38 -0.50 5.52
CA VAL A 150 6.96 0.44 4.55
C VAL A 150 7.04 1.85 5.15
N SER A 151 5.98 2.32 5.81
CA SER A 151 6.01 3.64 6.44
C SER A 151 7.06 3.74 7.56
N SER A 152 7.33 2.64 8.27
CA SER A 152 8.29 2.59 9.37
C SER A 152 9.74 2.47 8.91
N SER A 153 9.98 1.98 7.69
CA SER A 153 11.32 1.89 7.11
C SER A 153 11.82 3.22 6.56
N PHE A 154 10.97 4.24 6.46
CA PHE A 154 11.36 5.57 6.00
C PHE A 154 12.33 6.25 6.95
N SER A 155 13.63 6.09 6.66
CA SER A 155 14.76 6.76 7.31
C SER A 155 15.43 7.72 6.32
N PRO A 156 15.65 9.00 6.68
CA PRO A 156 16.40 9.95 5.86
C PRO A 156 17.81 9.45 5.50
N GLU A 157 18.46 8.75 6.41
CA GLU A 157 19.81 8.21 6.24
C GLU A 157 19.83 7.08 5.19
N GLN A 158 18.89 6.15 5.28
CA GLN A 158 18.73 5.08 4.28
C GLN A 158 18.36 5.66 2.92
N GLY A 159 17.43 6.62 2.88
CA GLY A 159 17.03 7.29 1.65
C GLY A 159 18.19 8.00 0.96
N ARG A 160 19.08 8.66 1.73
CA ARG A 160 20.28 9.30 1.17
C ARG A 160 21.27 8.28 0.62
N SER A 161 21.48 7.16 1.32
CA SER A 161 22.37 6.10 0.83
C SER A 161 21.88 5.49 -0.50
N GLU A 162 20.57 5.24 -0.62
CA GLU A 162 19.99 4.74 -1.88
C GLU A 162 20.05 5.79 -3.00
N PHE A 163 19.80 7.07 -2.69
CA PHE A 163 19.96 8.15 -3.65
C PHE A 163 21.40 8.23 -4.19
N ASP A 164 22.40 8.18 -3.31
CA ASP A 164 23.81 8.25 -3.70
C ASP A 164 24.21 7.06 -4.59
N LYS A 165 23.64 5.86 -4.35
CA LYS A 165 23.84 4.69 -5.20
C LYS A 165 23.22 4.87 -6.59
N LEU A 166 21.96 5.31 -6.65
CA LEU A 166 21.25 5.54 -7.91
C LEU A 166 21.92 6.64 -8.73
N TYR A 167 22.35 7.73 -8.07
CA TYR A 167 23.06 8.82 -8.70
C TYR A 167 24.36 8.34 -9.37
N LYS A 168 25.18 7.56 -8.64
CA LYS A 168 26.40 6.96 -9.20
C LYS A 168 26.13 6.03 -10.38
N SER A 169 25.08 5.21 -10.31
CA SER A 169 24.69 4.34 -11.42
C SER A 169 24.32 5.13 -12.67
N ILE A 170 23.55 6.22 -12.52
CA ILE A 170 23.16 7.09 -13.63
C ILE A 170 24.38 7.82 -14.20
N GLU A 171 25.28 8.28 -13.33
CA GLU A 171 26.54 8.90 -13.73
C GLU A 171 27.38 7.95 -14.60
N GLU A 172 27.56 6.70 -14.15
CA GLU A 172 28.26 5.66 -14.90
C GLU A 172 27.61 5.34 -16.26
N ASP A 173 26.28 5.35 -16.34
CA ASP A 173 25.54 5.10 -17.59
C ASP A 173 25.60 6.29 -18.57
N ILE A 174 25.66 7.53 -18.09
CA ILE A 174 25.74 8.74 -18.94
C ILE A 174 27.16 8.95 -19.49
N PHE A 175 28.19 8.57 -18.73
CA PHE A 175 29.60 8.70 -19.16
C PHE A 175 30.13 7.48 -19.92
N ARG A 176 29.25 6.55 -20.32
CA ARG A 176 29.55 5.38 -21.15
C ARG A 176 29.24 5.62 -22.62
#